data_AF-A0A0R1PKJ4-F1
#
_entry.id   AF-A0A0R1PKJ4-F1
#
_cell.length_a   1.000
_cell.length_b   1.000
_cell.length_c   1.000
_cell.angle_alpha   90.00
_cell.angle_beta   90.00
_cell.angle_gamma   90.00
#
_symmetry.space_group_name_H-M   'P 1'
#
loop_
_entity.id
_entity.type
_entity.pdbx_description
1 polymer ?
#
loop_
_entity_poly.entity_id
_entity_poly.type
_entity_poly.pdbx_seq_one_letter_code
_entity_poly.pdbx_strand_id
1 'polypeptide(L)'
;MKIKFLTKKFFRPRPSEFISVQTDNFLRKLKPRPFFTEYIEQVFRKNVEPNVSQNCLTLSVLTDTHEKAVASSSYYGLNGVRHIIEANKACDSLPVDYNIHLGDLIDGSDKPEISRGLLQFTMENYQNSQRPFYVLEGNHDENDKYDEHKFITSASFRRDDYYNLVTKHDFEQPEIKRLSLGSKVAWIDKGDIRVIFLNTSDIPYILNGGTKKYDFKKVRGIREQQIEDLISILEKTIDKHVVVFGHANLISQSGRSALNFNGDLVQKIFTSFNNKDSGQLKNELSGDFGVNVRYNFTDTGISTISNYICGHMHYEKYYKVNGINHIILNCSALMGKKHGLTTDYNKKWDRRYNEISELAGYFININPDKMLLQIFGYGAATRFVSFEI
;
A
#
# COMPACT_ATOMS: atom_id res chain seq x y z
N MET A 1 -36.48 -27.40 -43.82
CA MET A 1 -37.22 -26.12 -43.66
C MET A 1 -38.19 -26.32 -42.50
N LYS A 2 -38.06 -25.78 -41.29
CA LYS A 2 -37.77 -24.40 -40.85
C LYS A 2 -36.88 -24.40 -39.61
N ILE A 3 -35.95 -23.46 -39.61
CA ILE A 3 -35.09 -23.04 -38.51
C ILE A 3 -35.94 -22.26 -37.49
N LYS A 4 -35.77 -22.50 -36.19
CA LYS A 4 -36.08 -21.50 -35.14
C LYS A 4 -34.90 -21.41 -34.18
N PHE A 5 -34.27 -20.24 -34.23
CA PHE A 5 -33.25 -19.75 -33.31
C PHE A 5 -33.79 -19.72 -31.87
N LEU A 6 -33.09 -20.38 -30.95
CA LEU A 6 -33.15 -20.06 -29.53
C LEU A 6 -31.83 -19.42 -29.15
N THR A 7 -31.86 -18.09 -29.11
CA THR A 7 -30.77 -17.20 -28.73
C THR A 7 -30.29 -17.52 -27.32
N LYS A 8 -28.97 -17.74 -27.19
CA LYS A 8 -28.21 -17.67 -25.94
C LYS A 8 -28.61 -16.40 -25.18
N LYS A 9 -29.25 -16.57 -24.02
CA LYS A 9 -29.41 -15.50 -23.03
C LYS A 9 -28.02 -15.18 -22.49
N PHE A 10 -27.40 -14.13 -23.03
CA PHE A 10 -26.29 -13.46 -22.36
C PHE A 10 -26.82 -12.98 -21.00
N PHE A 11 -26.37 -13.59 -19.92
CA PHE A 11 -26.52 -13.03 -18.59
C PHE A 11 -25.70 -11.74 -18.54
N ARG A 12 -26.34 -10.60 -18.85
CA ARG A 12 -25.85 -9.31 -18.37
C ARG A 12 -26.05 -9.32 -16.84
N PRO A 13 -25.04 -8.97 -16.04
CA PRO A 13 -25.21 -8.81 -14.61
C PRO A 13 -26.34 -7.82 -14.32
N ARG A 14 -27.15 -8.10 -13.29
CA ARG A 14 -28.23 -7.19 -12.89
C ARG A 14 -27.62 -5.95 -12.23
N PRO A 15 -28.21 -4.75 -12.40
CA PRO A 15 -27.72 -3.48 -11.82
C PRO A 15 -27.77 -3.37 -10.28
N SER A 16 -27.82 -4.48 -9.55
CA SER A 16 -27.96 -4.52 -8.08
C SER A 16 -26.75 -5.11 -7.34
N GLU A 17 -25.65 -5.42 -8.04
CA GLU A 17 -24.40 -5.94 -7.45
C GLU A 17 -23.29 -4.90 -7.30
N PHE A 18 -23.51 -3.70 -7.84
CA PHE A 18 -22.57 -2.58 -7.79
C PHE A 18 -23.37 -1.37 -7.32
N ILE A 19 -22.84 -0.67 -6.31
CA ILE A 19 -23.13 0.70 -5.86
C ILE A 19 -24.51 1.29 -6.25
N SER A 20 -25.24 1.86 -5.28
CA SER A 20 -26.44 2.63 -5.62
C SER A 20 -26.15 3.67 -6.72
N VAL A 21 -27.00 3.78 -7.74
CA VAL A 21 -26.81 4.75 -8.86
C VAL A 21 -26.55 6.18 -8.33
N GLN A 22 -27.07 6.51 -7.14
CA GLN A 22 -26.82 7.78 -6.47
C GLN A 22 -25.37 7.91 -5.95
N THR A 23 -24.82 6.87 -5.34
CA THR A 23 -23.43 6.84 -4.86
C THR A 23 -22.45 6.88 -6.03
N ASP A 24 -22.69 6.12 -7.11
CA ASP A 24 -21.86 6.18 -8.33
C ASP A 24 -21.88 7.57 -8.97
N ASN A 25 -23.08 8.16 -9.13
CA ASN A 25 -23.22 9.53 -9.62
C ASN A 25 -22.56 10.58 -8.71
N PHE A 26 -22.48 10.34 -7.40
CA PHE A 26 -21.79 11.23 -6.47
C PHE A 26 -20.26 11.11 -6.62
N LEU A 27 -19.73 9.89 -6.64
CA LEU A 27 -18.29 9.64 -6.80
C LEU A 27 -17.78 10.24 -8.10
N ARG A 28 -18.50 10.06 -9.22
CA ARG A 28 -18.16 10.67 -10.51
C ARG A 28 -18.14 12.20 -10.53
N LYS A 29 -18.74 12.86 -9.53
CA LYS A 29 -18.69 14.32 -9.37
C LYS A 29 -17.52 14.79 -8.52
N LEU A 30 -16.80 13.90 -7.84
CA LEU A 30 -15.59 14.26 -7.11
C LEU A 30 -14.54 14.73 -8.11
N LYS A 31 -14.07 15.95 -7.90
CA LYS A 31 -13.04 16.60 -8.71
C LYS A 31 -11.89 17.06 -7.80
N PRO A 32 -10.65 17.07 -8.32
CA PRO A 32 -9.52 17.63 -7.58
C PRO A 32 -9.80 19.10 -7.25
N ARG A 33 -9.40 19.56 -6.07
CA ARG A 33 -9.39 20.98 -5.72
C ARG A 33 -8.13 21.60 -6.30
N PRO A 34 -8.23 22.67 -7.13
CA PRO A 34 -7.07 23.29 -7.75
C PRO A 34 -5.98 23.67 -6.76
N PHE A 35 -6.35 24.25 -5.61
CA PHE A 35 -5.36 24.68 -4.61
C PHE A 35 -4.53 23.54 -4.01
N PHE A 36 -5.08 22.32 -3.89
CA PHE A 36 -4.33 21.17 -3.39
C PHE A 36 -3.38 20.66 -4.46
N THR A 37 -3.85 20.52 -5.70
CA THR A 37 -3.03 20.12 -6.84
C THR A 37 -1.87 21.10 -7.04
N GLU A 38 -2.14 22.42 -7.06
CA GLU A 38 -1.13 23.48 -7.16
C GLU A 38 -0.14 23.44 -5.99
N TYR A 39 -0.61 23.21 -4.77
CA TYR A 39 0.25 23.08 -3.59
C TYR A 39 1.20 21.87 -3.71
N ILE A 40 0.70 20.70 -4.12
CA ILE A 40 1.50 19.49 -4.30
C ILE A 40 2.56 19.71 -5.40
N GLU A 41 2.17 20.30 -6.54
CA GLU A 41 3.10 20.66 -7.61
C GLU A 41 4.18 21.64 -7.14
N GLN A 42 3.82 22.66 -6.36
CA GLN A 42 4.78 23.62 -5.82
C GLN A 42 5.76 22.98 -4.84
N VAL A 43 5.32 22.05 -3.99
CA VAL A 43 6.22 21.29 -3.12
C VAL A 43 7.23 20.51 -3.96
N PHE A 44 6.76 19.83 -5.02
CA PHE A 44 7.65 19.11 -5.93
C PHE A 44 8.70 20.02 -6.55
N ARG A 45 8.25 21.07 -7.25
CA ARG A 45 9.13 21.96 -8.02
C ARG A 45 10.17 22.67 -7.14
N LYS A 46 9.79 23.05 -5.91
CA LYS A 46 10.68 23.78 -5.01
C LYS A 46 11.64 22.87 -4.25
N ASN A 47 11.18 21.70 -3.80
CA ASN A 47 11.91 20.90 -2.83
C ASN A 47 12.45 19.59 -3.42
N VAL A 48 11.73 18.98 -4.37
CA VAL A 48 12.05 17.65 -4.90
C VAL A 48 12.88 17.78 -6.18
N GLU A 49 12.40 18.57 -7.15
CA GLU A 49 13.00 18.73 -8.48
C GLU A 49 14.51 19.05 -8.45
N PRO A 50 15.05 19.89 -7.53
CA PRO A 50 16.48 20.13 -7.43
C PRO A 50 17.34 18.91 -7.05
N ASN A 51 16.72 17.82 -6.59
CA ASN A 51 17.37 16.60 -6.13
C ASN A 51 17.21 15.41 -7.11
N VAL A 52 16.42 15.59 -8.17
CA VAL A 52 16.12 14.55 -9.16
C VAL A 52 17.14 14.59 -10.29
N SER A 53 17.72 13.43 -10.61
CA SER A 53 18.50 13.19 -11.83
C SER A 53 17.84 12.07 -12.66
N GLN A 54 18.32 11.84 -13.87
CA GLN A 54 17.83 10.75 -14.72
C GLN A 54 18.00 9.36 -14.09
N ASN A 55 19.00 9.20 -13.22
CA ASN A 55 19.29 7.95 -12.52
C ASN A 55 18.43 7.75 -11.26
N CYS A 56 17.77 8.81 -10.78
CA CYS A 56 16.91 8.71 -9.60
C CYS A 56 15.62 7.96 -9.91
N LEU A 57 15.10 7.23 -8.92
CA LEU A 57 13.72 6.76 -8.90
C LEU A 57 12.90 7.67 -7.97
N THR A 58 11.95 8.41 -8.53
CA THR A 58 11.10 9.35 -7.80
C THR A 58 9.67 8.84 -7.72
N LEU A 59 9.16 8.67 -6.51
CA LEU A 59 7.84 8.11 -6.22
C LEU A 59 6.95 9.18 -5.58
N SER A 60 5.69 9.27 -5.98
CA SER A 60 4.64 9.91 -5.19
C SER A 60 3.99 8.86 -4.30
N VAL A 61 3.89 9.10 -2.99
CA VAL A 61 3.46 8.09 -2.02
C VAL A 61 2.36 8.64 -1.12
N LEU A 62 1.24 7.91 -1.08
CA LEU A 62 0.17 8.04 -0.09
C LEU A 62 0.02 6.74 0.71
N THR A 63 -0.62 6.83 1.86
CA THR A 63 -1.01 5.66 2.67
C THR A 63 -2.23 6.01 3.49
N ASP A 64 -3.03 5.00 3.85
CA ASP A 64 -4.10 5.13 4.84
C ASP A 64 -5.05 6.28 4.50
N THR A 65 -5.67 6.25 3.31
CA THR A 65 -6.69 7.21 2.90
C THR A 65 -8.04 6.93 3.57
N HIS A 66 -8.26 5.69 4.04
CA HIS A 66 -9.43 5.26 4.82
C HIS A 66 -10.74 5.81 4.26
N GLU A 67 -10.96 5.60 2.96
CA GLU A 67 -12.15 6.04 2.26
C GLU A 67 -13.41 5.47 2.90
N LYS A 68 -14.42 6.34 3.00
CA LYS A 68 -15.75 6.00 3.50
C LYS A 68 -16.82 6.73 2.73
N ALA A 69 -17.98 6.13 2.53
CA ALA A 69 -19.14 6.76 1.92
C ALA A 69 -19.90 7.69 2.86
N VAL A 70 -19.16 8.49 3.63
CA VAL A 70 -19.69 9.57 4.48
C VAL A 70 -18.93 10.86 4.19
N ALA A 71 -19.66 11.96 4.07
CA ALA A 71 -19.04 13.28 4.08
C ALA A 71 -18.68 13.61 5.53
N SER A 72 -17.38 13.61 5.84
CA SER A 72 -16.87 13.95 7.17
C SER A 72 -15.96 15.15 7.07
N SER A 73 -16.21 16.16 7.90
CA SER A 73 -15.39 17.37 7.99
C SER A 73 -14.37 17.33 9.14
N SER A 74 -14.32 16.23 9.89
CA SER A 74 -13.49 16.10 11.10
C SER A 74 -12.77 14.75 11.24
N TYR A 75 -13.06 13.79 10.36
CA TYR A 75 -12.45 12.46 10.37
C TYR A 75 -12.50 11.80 8.97
N TYR A 76 -12.32 10.48 8.90
CA TYR A 76 -12.39 9.69 7.67
C TYR A 76 -13.70 9.89 6.92
N GLY A 77 -13.61 9.95 5.60
CA GLY A 77 -14.72 10.24 4.71
C GLY A 77 -14.32 10.18 3.24
N LEU A 78 -15.18 10.74 2.39
CA LEU A 78 -14.96 10.84 0.94
C LEU A 78 -13.78 11.75 0.55
N ASN A 79 -13.17 12.44 1.50
CA ASN A 79 -11.94 13.17 1.27
C ASN A 79 -10.72 12.27 1.08
N GLY A 80 -10.71 11.04 1.62
CA GLY A 80 -9.64 10.06 1.38
C GLY A 80 -9.37 9.87 -0.11
N VAL A 81 -10.41 9.55 -0.88
CA VAL A 81 -10.30 9.36 -2.34
C VAL A 81 -9.98 10.67 -3.05
N ARG A 82 -10.46 11.80 -2.51
CA ARG A 82 -10.16 13.12 -3.08
C ARG A 82 -8.66 13.43 -3.00
N HIS A 83 -7.99 13.02 -1.92
CA HIS A 83 -6.54 13.17 -1.79
C HIS A 83 -5.78 12.37 -2.85
N ILE A 84 -6.25 11.16 -3.17
CA ILE A 84 -5.69 10.35 -4.27
C ILE A 84 -5.86 11.06 -5.62
N ILE A 85 -7.09 11.52 -5.92
CA ILE A 85 -7.39 12.25 -7.16
C ILE A 85 -6.49 13.49 -7.29
N GLU A 86 -6.30 14.23 -6.20
CA GLU A 86 -5.49 15.45 -6.16
C GLU A 86 -4.00 15.18 -6.35
N ALA A 87 -3.47 14.14 -5.70
CA ALA A 87 -2.08 13.72 -5.84
C ALA A 87 -1.79 13.17 -7.24
N ASN A 88 -2.63 12.27 -7.76
CA ASN A 88 -2.49 11.75 -9.11
C ASN A 88 -2.56 12.88 -10.15
N LYS A 89 -3.52 13.80 -9.99
CA LYS A 89 -3.67 14.94 -10.91
C LYS A 89 -2.44 15.86 -10.92
N ALA A 90 -1.83 16.11 -9.76
CA ALA A 90 -0.60 16.87 -9.68
C ALA A 90 0.55 16.12 -10.39
N CYS A 91 0.66 14.81 -10.16
CA CYS A 91 1.76 14.00 -10.70
C CYS A 91 1.70 13.78 -12.21
N ASP A 92 0.55 13.96 -12.86
CA ASP A 92 0.44 13.95 -14.33
C ASP A 92 1.46 14.91 -14.97
N SER A 93 1.71 16.06 -14.35
CA SER A 93 2.57 17.14 -14.90
C SER A 93 4.02 17.13 -14.37
N LEU A 94 4.35 16.21 -13.45
CA LEU A 94 5.63 16.19 -12.72
C LEU A 94 6.50 15.00 -13.14
N PRO A 95 7.84 15.10 -13.12
CA PRO A 95 8.74 14.00 -13.43
C PRO A 95 8.83 12.97 -12.28
N VAL A 96 7.67 12.42 -11.90
CA VAL A 96 7.53 11.27 -10.99
C VAL A 96 7.51 10.00 -11.85
N ASP A 97 8.14 8.94 -11.36
CA ASP A 97 8.18 7.63 -12.03
C ASP A 97 6.91 6.80 -11.72
N TYR A 98 6.47 6.77 -10.46
CA TYR A 98 5.29 6.01 -10.03
C TYR A 98 4.46 6.72 -8.96
N ASN A 99 3.15 6.48 -9.00
CA ASN A 99 2.23 6.79 -7.88
C ASN A 99 2.01 5.53 -7.04
N ILE A 100 2.36 5.57 -5.76
CA ILE A 100 2.32 4.43 -4.84
C ILE A 100 1.29 4.69 -3.75
N HIS A 101 0.47 3.70 -3.42
CA HIS A 101 -0.37 3.70 -2.23
C HIS A 101 0.03 2.55 -1.31
N LEU A 102 0.32 2.82 -0.04
CA LEU A 102 0.77 1.77 0.90
C LEU A 102 -0.37 1.02 1.59
N GLY A 103 -1.55 0.91 0.97
CA GLY A 103 -2.73 0.22 1.52
C GLY A 103 -3.59 1.03 2.49
N ASP A 104 -4.65 0.38 2.97
CA ASP A 104 -5.77 1.00 3.70
C ASP A 104 -6.45 2.09 2.85
N LEU A 105 -6.82 1.70 1.62
CA LEU A 105 -7.62 2.53 0.72
C LEU A 105 -8.98 2.82 1.32
N ILE A 106 -9.65 1.81 1.86
CA ILE A 106 -10.97 1.94 2.49
C ILE A 106 -10.87 1.75 4.01
N ASP A 107 -11.78 2.35 4.79
CA ASP A 107 -11.89 2.05 6.23
C ASP A 107 -12.46 0.65 6.50
N GLY A 108 -13.10 0.05 5.48
CA GLY A 108 -13.69 -1.30 5.53
C GLY A 108 -14.95 -1.42 6.39
N SER A 109 -15.55 -0.31 6.86
CA SER A 109 -16.76 -0.31 7.71
C SER A 109 -18.07 -0.09 6.98
N ASP A 110 -18.02 0.25 5.69
CA ASP A 110 -19.20 0.42 4.86
C ASP A 110 -19.76 -0.93 4.39
N LYS A 111 -21.00 -0.92 3.87
CA LYS A 111 -21.58 -2.11 3.24
C LYS A 111 -20.67 -2.59 2.10
N PRO A 112 -20.56 -3.90 1.86
CA PRO A 112 -19.61 -4.44 0.88
C PRO A 112 -19.82 -3.89 -0.55
N GLU A 113 -21.06 -3.60 -0.97
CA GLU A 113 -21.32 -3.02 -2.31
C GLU A 113 -20.79 -1.58 -2.43
N ILE A 114 -20.73 -0.85 -1.31
CA ILE A 114 -20.16 0.50 -1.23
C ILE A 114 -18.63 0.40 -1.23
N SER A 115 -18.06 -0.45 -0.39
CA SER A 115 -16.61 -0.65 -0.28
C SER A 115 -16.00 -1.10 -1.60
N ARG A 116 -16.60 -2.09 -2.28
CA ARG A 116 -16.17 -2.51 -3.64
C ARG A 116 -16.22 -1.35 -4.63
N GLY A 117 -17.23 -0.49 -4.48
CA GLY A 117 -17.40 0.67 -5.32
C GLY A 117 -16.38 1.77 -5.14
N LEU A 118 -16.01 2.05 -3.89
CA LEU A 118 -14.92 2.97 -3.57
C LEU A 118 -13.60 2.44 -4.15
N LEU A 119 -13.28 1.16 -3.91
CA LEU A 119 -12.10 0.53 -4.50
C LEU A 119 -12.09 0.63 -6.03
N GLN A 120 -13.20 0.28 -6.70
CA GLN A 120 -13.29 0.38 -8.15
C GLN A 120 -13.06 1.82 -8.64
N PHE A 121 -13.73 2.80 -8.05
CA PHE A 121 -13.59 4.21 -8.44
C PHE A 121 -12.16 4.73 -8.22
N THR A 122 -11.52 4.34 -7.12
CA THR A 122 -10.14 4.69 -6.81
C THR A 122 -9.17 4.07 -7.81
N MET A 123 -9.35 2.80 -8.18
CA MET A 123 -8.51 2.17 -9.20
C MET A 123 -8.74 2.73 -10.60
N GLU A 124 -9.98 3.09 -10.96
CA GLU A 124 -10.25 3.82 -12.19
C GLU A 124 -9.50 5.17 -12.21
N ASN A 125 -9.35 5.85 -11.06
CA ASN A 125 -8.55 7.08 -10.99
C ASN A 125 -7.06 6.81 -11.24
N TYR A 126 -6.49 5.76 -10.64
CA TYR A 126 -5.11 5.34 -10.89
C TYR A 126 -4.88 4.95 -12.35
N GLN A 127 -5.78 4.20 -12.96
CA GLN A 127 -5.68 3.78 -14.36
C GLN A 127 -5.80 4.95 -15.35
N ASN A 128 -6.45 6.05 -14.96
CA ASN A 128 -6.57 7.25 -15.79
C ASN A 128 -5.43 8.28 -15.56
N SER A 129 -4.54 8.04 -14.58
CA SER A 129 -3.32 8.83 -14.35
C SER A 129 -2.33 8.64 -15.50
N GLN A 130 -1.49 9.64 -15.77
CA GLN A 130 -0.40 9.53 -16.75
C GLN A 130 0.81 8.77 -16.22
N ARG A 131 0.89 8.53 -14.90
CA ARG A 131 1.97 7.81 -14.24
C ARG A 131 1.56 6.38 -13.91
N PRO A 132 2.45 5.38 -14.14
CA PRO A 132 2.29 4.04 -13.59
C PRO A 132 2.08 4.08 -12.07
N PHE A 133 1.49 3.02 -11.53
CA PHE A 133 1.14 2.98 -10.12
C PHE A 133 1.35 1.61 -9.47
N TYR A 134 1.35 1.58 -8.14
CA TYR A 134 1.25 0.35 -7.37
C TYR A 134 0.48 0.58 -6.07
N VAL A 135 -0.52 -0.26 -5.79
CA VAL A 135 -1.37 -0.18 -4.61
C VAL A 135 -1.18 -1.42 -3.74
N LEU A 136 -0.53 -1.25 -2.59
CA LEU A 136 -0.43 -2.29 -1.56
C LEU A 136 -1.79 -2.57 -0.92
N GLU A 137 -1.95 -3.79 -0.41
CA GLU A 137 -3.09 -4.19 0.41
C GLU A 137 -2.83 -3.84 1.88
N GLY A 138 -3.76 -3.10 2.49
CA GLY A 138 -3.79 -2.83 3.92
C GLY A 138 -4.64 -3.82 4.69
N ASN A 139 -4.71 -3.66 6.01
CA ASN A 139 -5.51 -4.56 6.85
C ASN A 139 -7.01 -4.20 6.81
N HIS A 140 -7.39 -2.99 6.38
CA HIS A 140 -8.78 -2.57 6.27
C HIS A 140 -9.46 -2.94 4.95
N ASP A 141 -8.67 -3.27 3.93
CA ASP A 141 -9.14 -3.31 2.54
C ASP A 141 -10.04 -4.52 2.18
N GLU A 142 -10.06 -5.53 3.05
CA GLU A 142 -10.87 -6.75 2.93
C GLU A 142 -12.26 -6.63 3.58
N ASN A 143 -12.64 -5.40 3.99
CA ASN A 143 -13.95 -5.04 4.55
C ASN A 143 -14.31 -5.73 5.88
N ASP A 144 -13.32 -6.30 6.58
CA ASP A 144 -13.52 -7.02 7.85
C ASP A 144 -14.07 -6.13 8.97
N LYS A 145 -13.85 -4.80 8.93
CA LYS A 145 -14.44 -3.90 9.92
C LYS A 145 -15.97 -3.89 9.87
N TYR A 146 -16.57 -4.11 8.70
CA TYR A 146 -18.00 -4.31 8.55
C TYR A 146 -18.42 -5.65 9.16
N ASP A 147 -17.65 -6.71 8.91
CA ASP A 147 -17.88 -8.06 9.42
C ASP A 147 -17.81 -8.11 10.97
N GLU A 148 -16.92 -7.32 11.58
CA GLU A 148 -16.82 -7.18 13.03
C GLU A 148 -18.08 -6.58 13.68
N HIS A 149 -18.73 -5.62 13.00
CA HIS A 149 -19.78 -4.78 13.58
C HIS A 149 -21.20 -5.26 13.26
N LYS A 150 -21.36 -6.15 12.29
CA LYS A 150 -22.64 -6.73 11.89
C LYS A 150 -22.52 -8.22 12.18
N PHE A 151 -23.39 -8.76 13.03
CA PHE A 151 -23.46 -10.21 13.33
C PHE A 151 -23.84 -11.00 12.07
N ILE A 152 -22.94 -11.07 11.08
CA ILE A 152 -23.14 -11.71 9.79
C ILE A 152 -22.66 -13.15 9.87
N THR A 153 -23.38 -14.02 9.19
CA THR A 153 -23.07 -15.45 9.10
C THR A 153 -22.17 -15.78 7.91
N SER A 154 -21.75 -14.77 7.14
CA SER A 154 -20.93 -14.92 5.94
C SER A 154 -19.98 -13.74 5.75
N ALA A 155 -18.74 -13.99 5.34
CA ALA A 155 -17.78 -12.94 4.98
C ALA A 155 -18.35 -11.95 3.94
N SER A 156 -18.14 -10.64 4.14
CA SER A 156 -18.69 -9.63 3.22
C SER A 156 -17.93 -9.50 1.91
N PHE A 157 -16.61 -9.75 1.95
CA PHE A 157 -15.75 -9.91 0.77
C PHE A 157 -15.46 -11.38 0.53
N ARG A 158 -15.50 -11.78 -0.75
CA ARG A 158 -15.07 -13.10 -1.22
C ARG A 158 -13.55 -13.12 -1.38
N ARG A 159 -12.97 -14.32 -1.43
CA ARG A 159 -11.51 -14.57 -1.56
C ARG A 159 -10.80 -13.66 -2.56
N ASP A 160 -11.39 -13.47 -3.74
CA ASP A 160 -10.74 -12.79 -4.85
C ASP A 160 -11.31 -11.38 -5.09
N ASP A 161 -12.15 -10.85 -4.20
CA ASP A 161 -12.77 -9.53 -4.40
C ASP A 161 -11.72 -8.42 -4.46
N TYR A 162 -10.84 -8.33 -3.45
CA TYR A 162 -9.77 -7.32 -3.46
C TYR A 162 -8.80 -7.53 -4.63
N TYR A 163 -8.43 -8.79 -4.91
CA TYR A 163 -7.56 -9.09 -6.05
C TYR A 163 -8.14 -8.58 -7.37
N ASN A 164 -9.42 -8.87 -7.64
CA ASN A 164 -10.06 -8.51 -8.91
C ASN A 164 -10.30 -7.00 -9.05
N LEU A 165 -10.50 -6.30 -7.93
CA LEU A 165 -10.76 -4.85 -7.92
C LEU A 165 -9.49 -4.02 -7.90
N VAL A 166 -8.40 -4.51 -7.29
CA VAL A 166 -7.18 -3.74 -7.03
C VAL A 166 -5.95 -4.45 -7.59
N THR A 167 -5.50 -5.53 -6.94
CA THR A 167 -4.20 -6.16 -7.23
C THR A 167 -4.01 -6.55 -8.69
N LYS A 168 -5.09 -6.98 -9.35
CA LYS A 168 -5.08 -7.33 -10.76
C LYS A 168 -4.59 -6.15 -11.63
N HIS A 169 -5.02 -4.93 -11.32
CA HIS A 169 -4.64 -3.75 -12.09
C HIS A 169 -3.19 -3.31 -11.85
N ASP A 170 -2.66 -3.53 -10.65
CA ASP A 170 -1.22 -3.39 -10.42
C ASP A 170 -0.43 -4.34 -11.34
N PHE A 171 -0.88 -5.58 -11.44
CA PHE A 171 -0.19 -6.65 -12.17
C PHE A 171 -0.45 -6.66 -13.69
N GLU A 172 -1.45 -5.93 -14.19
CA GLU A 172 -1.65 -5.72 -15.62
C GLU A 172 -0.63 -4.74 -16.22
N GLN A 173 0.04 -3.93 -15.39
CA GLN A 173 1.08 -3.01 -15.83
C GLN A 173 2.39 -3.77 -16.17
N PRO A 174 2.99 -3.54 -17.35
CA PRO A 174 4.19 -4.28 -17.78
C PRO A 174 5.45 -3.95 -16.96
N GLU A 175 5.49 -2.79 -16.30
CA GLU A 175 6.61 -2.35 -15.47
C GLU A 175 6.67 -3.08 -14.12
N ILE A 176 5.53 -3.59 -13.64
CA ILE A 176 5.41 -4.25 -12.33
C ILE A 176 5.76 -5.73 -12.45
N LYS A 177 6.95 -6.09 -11.97
CA LYS A 177 7.47 -7.45 -12.01
C LYS A 177 6.95 -8.26 -10.82
N ARG A 178 6.76 -9.57 -11.00
CA ARG A 178 6.26 -10.51 -9.99
C ARG A 178 6.67 -11.95 -10.32
N LEU A 179 6.69 -12.82 -9.31
CA LEU A 179 6.91 -14.26 -9.50
C LEU A 179 5.59 -15.05 -9.56
N SER A 180 4.67 -14.75 -8.65
CA SER A 180 3.38 -15.43 -8.56
C SER A 180 2.25 -14.44 -8.32
N LEU A 181 1.03 -14.80 -8.72
CA LEU A 181 -0.17 -14.02 -8.40
C LEU A 181 -0.58 -14.18 -6.92
N GLY A 182 -0.19 -15.29 -6.29
CA GLY A 182 -0.66 -15.68 -4.96
C GLY A 182 0.07 -15.02 -3.79
N SER A 183 1.37 -14.75 -3.92
CA SER A 183 2.16 -14.10 -2.86
C SER A 183 1.98 -12.58 -2.80
N LYS A 184 1.53 -11.99 -3.90
CA LYS A 184 1.41 -10.54 -4.13
C LYS A 184 2.73 -9.76 -3.89
N VAL A 185 3.89 -10.43 -3.89
CA VAL A 185 5.19 -9.74 -3.94
C VAL A 185 5.42 -9.23 -5.34
N ALA A 186 5.75 -7.95 -5.45
CA ALA A 186 6.13 -7.34 -6.71
C ALA A 186 7.36 -6.47 -6.55
N TRP A 187 7.98 -6.10 -7.67
CA TRP A 187 9.07 -5.14 -7.65
C TRP A 187 9.14 -4.34 -8.95
N ILE A 188 9.82 -3.20 -8.86
CA ILE A 188 10.21 -2.37 -9.99
C ILE A 188 11.73 -2.15 -9.95
N ASP A 189 12.32 -1.97 -11.12
CA ASP A 189 13.75 -1.66 -11.26
C ASP A 189 13.92 -0.36 -12.06
N LYS A 190 14.88 0.48 -11.67
CA LYS A 190 15.36 1.61 -12.46
C LYS A 190 16.87 1.75 -12.27
N GLY A 191 17.64 1.47 -13.32
CA GLY A 191 19.11 1.40 -13.20
C GLY A 191 19.50 0.44 -12.09
N ASP A 192 20.27 0.92 -11.13
CA ASP A 192 20.76 0.14 -9.97
C ASP A 192 19.82 0.15 -8.76
N ILE A 193 18.64 0.74 -8.90
CA ILE A 193 17.62 0.77 -7.85
C ILE A 193 16.65 -0.39 -8.07
N ARG A 194 16.32 -1.10 -6.99
CA ARG A 194 15.21 -2.04 -6.91
C ARG A 194 14.26 -1.62 -5.79
N VAL A 195 12.97 -1.52 -6.10
CA VAL A 195 11.93 -1.32 -5.09
C VAL A 195 11.08 -2.58 -5.01
N ILE A 196 10.98 -3.17 -3.83
CA ILE A 196 10.17 -4.38 -3.57
C ILE A 196 8.94 -4.00 -2.76
N PHE A 197 7.78 -4.54 -3.11
CA PHE A 197 6.53 -4.36 -2.42
C PHE A 197 6.11 -5.68 -1.74
N LEU A 198 5.91 -5.64 -0.42
CA LEU A 198 5.50 -6.77 0.41
C LEU A 198 4.06 -6.62 0.87
N ASN A 199 3.29 -7.70 0.78
CA ASN A 199 1.96 -7.76 1.38
C ASN A 199 2.05 -8.17 2.85
N THR A 200 1.97 -7.20 3.76
CA THR A 200 1.94 -7.46 5.21
C THR A 200 0.58 -7.91 5.73
N SER A 201 -0.43 -7.98 4.85
CA SER A 201 -1.78 -8.50 5.09
C SER A 201 -1.99 -9.84 4.37
N ASP A 202 -0.91 -10.61 4.18
CA ASP A 202 -0.96 -11.92 3.55
C ASP A 202 -1.49 -12.98 4.51
N ILE A 203 -2.81 -12.97 4.65
CA ILE A 203 -3.59 -13.84 5.52
C ILE A 203 -4.36 -14.84 4.65
N PRO A 204 -4.42 -16.13 5.02
CA PRO A 204 -5.13 -17.09 4.20
C PRO A 204 -6.65 -16.89 4.32
N TYR A 205 -7.33 -16.82 3.18
CA TYR A 205 -8.79 -16.81 3.13
C TYR A 205 -9.34 -18.22 3.39
N ILE A 206 -9.71 -18.46 4.64
CA ILE A 206 -10.32 -19.70 5.13
C ILE A 206 -11.63 -19.34 5.81
N LEU A 207 -12.71 -20.04 5.46
CA LEU A 207 -14.01 -19.86 6.12
C LEU A 207 -14.25 -20.97 7.14
N ASN A 208 -14.80 -20.59 8.30
CA ASN A 208 -15.31 -21.51 9.31
C ASN A 208 -16.79 -21.16 9.57
N GLY A 209 -17.72 -22.03 9.15
CA GLY A 209 -19.15 -21.74 9.29
C GLY A 209 -19.63 -20.50 8.51
N GLY A 210 -18.91 -20.11 7.45
CA GLY A 210 -19.23 -18.94 6.61
C GLY A 210 -18.47 -17.66 6.97
N THR A 211 -17.94 -17.54 8.20
CA THR A 211 -17.12 -16.40 8.62
C THR A 211 -15.64 -16.64 8.39
N LYS A 212 -14.84 -15.59 8.18
CA LYS A 212 -13.39 -15.73 8.03
C LYS A 212 -12.78 -16.30 9.32
N LYS A 213 -11.87 -17.28 9.19
CA LYS A 213 -11.10 -17.85 10.31
C LYS A 213 -10.22 -16.78 10.97
N TYR A 214 -9.67 -15.89 10.15
CA TYR A 214 -8.85 -14.76 10.56
C TYR A 214 -9.56 -13.46 10.20
N ASP A 215 -9.60 -12.53 11.14
CA ASP A 215 -10.02 -11.15 10.92
C ASP A 215 -8.84 -10.39 10.30
N PHE A 216 -8.92 -10.07 9.00
CA PHE A 216 -7.83 -9.44 8.25
C PHE A 216 -7.48 -8.05 8.80
N LYS A 217 -8.44 -7.37 9.44
CA LYS A 217 -8.19 -6.08 10.08
C LYS A 217 -7.34 -6.22 11.33
N LYS A 218 -7.48 -7.31 12.08
CA LYS A 218 -6.75 -7.53 13.33
C LYS A 218 -5.49 -8.36 13.18
N VAL A 219 -5.43 -9.23 12.17
CA VAL A 219 -4.32 -10.15 11.95
C VAL A 219 -3.49 -9.65 10.78
N ARG A 220 -2.21 -9.39 11.03
CA ARG A 220 -1.21 -9.05 10.02
C ARG A 220 -0.10 -10.07 10.02
N GLY A 221 0.38 -10.45 8.85
CA GLY A 221 1.34 -11.53 8.71
C GLY A 221 1.77 -11.75 7.28
N ILE A 222 2.80 -12.58 7.16
CA ILE A 222 3.40 -12.97 5.88
C ILE A 222 3.52 -14.50 5.90
N ARG A 223 2.96 -15.18 4.90
CA ARG A 223 2.99 -16.65 4.79
C ARG A 223 4.30 -17.13 4.16
N GLU A 224 4.59 -18.41 4.36
CA GLU A 224 5.78 -19.08 3.83
C GLU A 224 6.01 -18.82 2.34
N GLN A 225 4.96 -18.95 1.51
CA GLN A 225 5.08 -18.74 0.06
C GLN A 225 5.57 -17.33 -0.29
N GLN A 226 5.15 -16.31 0.44
CA GLN A 226 5.60 -14.95 0.20
C GLN A 226 7.07 -14.74 0.59
N ILE A 227 7.50 -15.40 1.67
CA ILE A 227 8.91 -15.39 2.10
C ILE A 227 9.78 -16.13 1.07
N GLU A 228 9.32 -17.26 0.54
CA GLU A 228 10.01 -18.01 -0.50
C GLU A 228 10.13 -17.21 -1.81
N ASP A 229 9.04 -16.56 -2.24
CA ASP A 229 9.06 -15.67 -3.41
C ASP A 229 10.01 -14.49 -3.20
N LEU A 230 10.01 -13.88 -2.00
CA LEU A 230 10.94 -12.82 -1.65
C LEU A 230 12.39 -13.28 -1.70
N ILE A 231 12.71 -14.45 -1.12
CA ILE A 231 14.05 -15.05 -1.20
C ILE A 231 14.44 -15.22 -2.67
N SER A 232 13.57 -15.82 -3.49
CA SER A 232 13.83 -16.03 -4.92
C SER A 232 14.10 -14.74 -5.71
N ILE A 233 13.45 -13.63 -5.32
CA ILE A 233 13.71 -12.29 -5.89
C ILE A 233 15.09 -11.79 -5.44
N LEU A 234 15.39 -11.91 -4.14
CA LEU A 234 16.64 -11.44 -3.55
C LEU A 234 17.87 -12.22 -4.06
N GLU A 235 17.78 -13.54 -4.21
CA GLU A 235 18.86 -14.37 -4.78
C GLU A 235 19.24 -13.93 -6.21
N LYS A 236 18.29 -13.35 -6.95
CA LYS A 236 18.49 -12.82 -8.31
C LYS A 236 18.76 -11.31 -8.33
N THR A 237 18.93 -10.69 -7.17
CA THR A 237 19.22 -9.25 -7.04
C THR A 237 20.73 -9.06 -6.96
N ILE A 238 21.34 -8.67 -8.08
CA ILE A 238 22.80 -8.48 -8.22
C ILE A 238 23.08 -7.00 -8.45
N ASP A 239 24.00 -6.47 -7.65
CA ASP A 239 24.48 -5.08 -7.67
C ASP A 239 23.35 -4.03 -7.66
N LYS A 240 22.39 -4.14 -6.73
CA LYS A 240 21.27 -3.19 -6.56
C LYS A 240 21.18 -2.54 -5.18
N HIS A 241 20.80 -1.27 -5.15
CA HIS A 241 20.26 -0.59 -3.97
C HIS A 241 18.78 -0.94 -3.81
N VAL A 242 18.45 -1.68 -2.75
CA VAL A 242 17.11 -2.22 -2.53
C VAL A 242 16.38 -1.42 -1.46
N VAL A 243 15.18 -0.96 -1.82
CA VAL A 243 14.23 -0.33 -0.90
C VAL A 243 12.97 -1.18 -0.86
N VAL A 244 12.46 -1.46 0.33
CA VAL A 244 11.28 -2.31 0.51
C VAL A 244 10.12 -1.49 1.06
N PHE A 245 8.93 -1.74 0.53
CA PHE A 245 7.69 -1.14 0.99
C PHE A 245 6.72 -2.22 1.47
N GLY A 246 5.90 -1.88 2.47
CA GLY A 246 4.75 -2.68 2.88
C GLY A 246 3.72 -1.79 3.55
N HIS A 247 2.57 -2.35 3.92
CA HIS A 247 1.54 -1.56 4.61
C HIS A 247 1.89 -1.34 6.09
N ALA A 248 2.18 -2.41 6.83
CA ALA A 248 2.45 -2.37 8.27
C ALA A 248 3.94 -2.49 8.61
N ASN A 249 4.35 -2.05 9.80
CA ASN A 249 5.73 -2.22 10.23
C ASN A 249 6.06 -3.69 10.55
N LEU A 250 7.17 -4.21 10.02
CA LEU A 250 7.58 -5.61 10.21
C LEU A 250 8.00 -5.89 11.66
N ILE A 251 8.80 -4.99 12.21
CA ILE A 251 9.40 -5.10 13.54
C ILE A 251 9.24 -3.80 14.32
N SER A 252 9.41 -3.86 15.63
CA SER A 252 9.52 -2.71 16.51
C SER A 252 10.97 -2.23 16.61
N GLN A 253 11.16 -1.04 17.19
CA GLN A 253 12.50 -0.49 17.46
C GLN A 253 13.37 -1.39 18.36
N SER A 254 12.77 -2.27 19.17
CA SER A 254 13.52 -3.25 19.97
C SER A 254 13.87 -4.53 19.19
N GLY A 255 13.62 -4.59 17.88
CA GLY A 255 13.85 -5.77 17.04
C GLY A 255 12.80 -6.88 17.17
N ARG A 256 11.73 -6.70 17.95
CA ARG A 256 10.64 -7.68 18.09
C ARG A 256 9.65 -7.56 16.93
N SER A 257 9.08 -8.69 16.47
CA SER A 257 8.00 -8.66 15.45
C SER A 257 6.89 -7.68 15.85
N ALA A 258 6.46 -6.86 14.90
CA ALA A 258 5.31 -5.99 15.04
C ALA A 258 4.08 -6.50 14.26
N LEU A 259 4.29 -7.45 13.34
CA LEU A 259 3.22 -8.28 12.80
C LEU A 259 2.84 -9.38 13.79
N ASN A 260 1.62 -9.91 13.67
CA ASN A 260 1.19 -11.08 14.42
C ASN A 260 2.01 -12.31 14.02
N PHE A 261 2.36 -12.42 12.74
CA PHE A 261 3.11 -13.55 12.20
C PHE A 261 4.28 -13.10 11.30
N ASN A 262 5.45 -13.68 11.54
CA ASN A 262 6.62 -13.70 10.65
C ASN A 262 7.28 -12.36 10.28
N GLY A 263 6.94 -11.24 10.94
CA GLY A 263 7.61 -9.96 10.70
C GLY A 263 9.10 -9.97 11.06
N ASP A 264 9.47 -10.67 12.14
CA ASP A 264 10.87 -10.88 12.54
C ASP A 264 11.63 -11.81 11.58
N LEU A 265 10.95 -12.78 10.97
CA LEU A 265 11.56 -13.68 9.98
C LEU A 265 11.92 -12.93 8.70
N VAL A 266 11.06 -12.04 8.22
CA VAL A 266 11.37 -11.19 7.07
C VAL A 266 12.56 -10.26 7.39
N GLN A 267 12.61 -9.68 8.60
CA GLN A 267 13.78 -8.91 9.03
C GLN A 267 15.07 -9.75 9.02
N LYS A 268 15.00 -11.01 9.45
CA LYS A 268 16.15 -11.94 9.41
C LYS A 268 16.61 -12.16 7.96
N ILE A 269 15.68 -12.36 7.03
CA ILE A 269 16.01 -12.47 5.60
C ILE A 269 16.69 -11.21 5.07
N PHE A 270 16.21 -10.01 5.42
CA PHE A 270 16.88 -8.77 5.03
C PHE A 270 18.30 -8.68 5.57
N THR A 271 18.49 -9.08 6.83
CA THR A 271 19.82 -9.08 7.47
C THR A 271 20.75 -10.09 6.78
N SER A 272 20.28 -11.32 6.52
CA SER A 272 21.05 -12.35 5.81
C SER A 272 21.41 -11.94 4.38
N PHE A 273 20.51 -11.24 3.67
CA PHE A 273 20.78 -10.71 2.34
C PHE A 273 21.91 -9.69 2.35
N ASN A 274 21.86 -8.75 3.30
CA ASN A 274 22.92 -7.74 3.45
C ASN A 274 24.26 -8.37 3.86
N ASN A 275 24.24 -9.43 4.67
CA ASN A 275 25.43 -10.14 5.10
C ASN A 275 26.02 -11.10 4.04
N LYS A 276 25.32 -11.35 2.93
CA LYS A 276 25.72 -12.30 1.89
C LYS A 276 25.76 -13.75 2.36
N ASP A 277 24.87 -14.09 3.28
CA ASP A 277 24.81 -15.40 3.90
C ASP A 277 23.90 -16.38 3.14
N SER A 278 24.11 -17.67 3.38
CA SER A 278 23.18 -18.74 3.01
C SER A 278 22.71 -19.48 4.26
N GLY A 279 21.54 -20.09 4.21
CA GLY A 279 20.99 -20.76 5.38
C GLY A 279 19.57 -21.26 5.24
N GLN A 280 18.93 -21.41 6.39
CA GLN A 280 17.56 -21.86 6.52
C GLN A 280 16.83 -20.94 7.50
N LEU A 281 15.67 -20.44 7.09
CA LEU A 281 14.77 -19.67 7.92
C LEU A 281 13.64 -20.59 8.37
N LYS A 282 13.48 -20.74 9.69
CA LYS A 282 12.45 -21.59 10.28
C LYS A 282 11.85 -20.96 11.53
N ASN A 283 10.55 -21.16 11.75
CA ASN A 283 9.89 -20.89 13.05
C ASN A 283 9.36 -22.19 13.68
N GLU A 284 8.90 -22.08 14.93
CA GLU A 284 8.30 -23.19 15.67
C GLU A 284 6.80 -23.37 15.37
N LEU A 285 6.22 -22.54 14.50
CA LEU A 285 4.81 -22.62 14.14
C LEU A 285 4.60 -23.74 13.11
N SER A 286 3.40 -24.31 13.12
CA SER A 286 2.91 -25.22 12.08
C SER A 286 1.62 -24.67 11.46
N GLY A 287 1.25 -25.19 10.29
CA GLY A 287 0.04 -24.77 9.59
C GLY A 287 0.19 -23.44 8.85
N ASP A 288 -0.86 -22.62 8.87
CA ASP A 288 -1.05 -21.45 8.00
C ASP A 288 0.08 -20.40 8.00
N PHE A 289 0.86 -20.32 9.09
CA PHE A 289 1.96 -19.37 9.27
C PHE A 289 3.28 -20.05 9.66
N GLY A 290 3.37 -21.38 9.55
CA GLY A 290 4.63 -22.10 9.67
C GLY A 290 5.58 -21.71 8.54
N VAL A 291 6.87 -21.60 8.84
CA VAL A 291 7.90 -21.23 7.86
C VAL A 291 9.08 -22.17 8.01
N ASN A 292 9.57 -22.70 6.90
CA ASN A 292 10.73 -23.56 6.79
C ASN A 292 11.33 -23.51 5.37
N VAL A 293 12.06 -22.44 5.06
CA VAL A 293 12.61 -22.16 3.73
C VAL A 293 14.13 -22.03 3.75
N ARG A 294 14.79 -22.34 2.64
CA ARG A 294 16.25 -22.14 2.47
C ARG A 294 16.51 -20.89 1.64
N TYR A 295 17.67 -20.29 1.82
CA TYR A 295 18.13 -19.14 1.04
C TYR A 295 19.63 -19.21 0.79
N ASN A 296 20.09 -18.61 -0.31
CA ASN A 296 21.49 -18.39 -0.59
C ASN A 296 21.76 -17.01 -1.24
N PHE A 297 22.33 -16.09 -0.47
CA PHE A 297 22.63 -14.73 -0.94
C PHE A 297 24.12 -14.48 -1.24
N THR A 298 24.95 -15.53 -1.32
CA THR A 298 26.41 -15.39 -1.54
C THR A 298 26.75 -14.71 -2.87
N ASP A 299 25.89 -14.87 -3.88
CA ASP A 299 26.16 -14.43 -5.25
C ASP A 299 25.39 -13.14 -5.62
N THR A 300 24.97 -12.35 -4.61
CA THR A 300 24.14 -11.14 -4.79
C THR A 300 24.95 -9.86 -4.99
N GLY A 301 26.27 -9.96 -5.18
CA GLY A 301 27.17 -8.83 -5.41
C GLY A 301 27.11 -7.78 -4.30
N ILE A 302 27.12 -6.49 -4.66
CA ILE A 302 27.06 -5.38 -3.70
C ILE A 302 25.64 -5.09 -3.19
N SER A 303 24.63 -5.87 -3.58
CA SER A 303 23.23 -5.49 -3.30
C SER A 303 22.91 -5.36 -1.82
N THR A 304 22.18 -4.33 -1.42
CA THR A 304 21.79 -4.14 -0.01
C THR A 304 20.37 -3.62 0.11
N ILE A 305 19.64 -4.15 1.08
CA ILE A 305 18.39 -3.56 1.59
C ILE A 305 18.77 -2.54 2.65
N SER A 306 18.49 -1.27 2.40
CA SER A 306 18.83 -0.18 3.33
C SER A 306 17.61 0.40 4.03
N ASN A 307 16.43 0.28 3.42
CA ASN A 307 15.23 0.98 3.89
C ASN A 307 13.97 0.09 3.75
N TYR A 308 13.16 0.06 4.80
CA TYR A 308 11.80 -0.48 4.83
C TYR A 308 10.82 0.66 5.14
N ILE A 309 9.88 0.94 4.24
CA ILE A 309 8.92 2.04 4.33
C ILE A 309 7.49 1.51 4.43
N CYS A 310 6.71 2.03 5.37
CA CYS A 310 5.32 1.60 5.56
C CYS A 310 4.39 2.71 6.08
N GLY A 311 3.09 2.42 6.16
CA GLY A 311 2.06 3.27 6.75
C GLY A 311 1.50 2.67 8.05
N HIS A 312 0.18 2.43 8.07
CA HIS A 312 -0.61 1.73 9.10
C HIS A 312 -0.77 2.44 10.44
N MET A 313 0.29 3.03 10.98
CA MET A 313 0.30 3.51 12.37
C MET A 313 -0.27 4.92 12.56
N HIS A 314 -0.52 5.64 11.47
CA HIS A 314 -1.08 7.01 11.47
C HIS A 314 -0.24 8.00 12.29
N TYR A 315 1.07 7.85 12.19
CA TYR A 315 2.07 8.80 12.70
C TYR A 315 3.38 8.58 11.95
N GLU A 316 4.30 9.53 12.06
CA GLU A 316 5.66 9.33 11.56
C GLU A 316 6.59 8.81 12.64
N LYS A 317 7.42 7.82 12.27
CA LYS A 317 8.51 7.34 13.12
C LYS A 317 9.61 6.73 12.28
N TYR A 318 10.85 6.96 12.70
CA TYR A 318 12.04 6.41 12.06
C TYR A 318 12.91 5.74 13.11
N TYR A 319 13.44 4.56 12.81
CA TYR A 319 14.38 3.83 13.65
C TYR A 319 15.22 2.88 12.80
N LYS A 320 16.34 2.41 13.32
CA LYS A 320 17.25 1.51 12.61
C LYS A 320 17.39 0.20 13.37
N VAL A 321 17.34 -0.93 12.67
CA VAL A 321 17.57 -2.27 13.21
C VAL A 321 18.46 -3.04 12.26
N ASN A 322 19.58 -3.59 12.76
CA ASN A 322 20.57 -4.32 11.97
C ASN A 322 21.01 -3.57 10.69
N GLY A 323 21.23 -2.25 10.81
CA GLY A 323 21.65 -1.41 9.68
C GLY A 323 20.52 -0.92 8.78
N ILE A 324 19.31 -1.49 8.87
CA ILE A 324 18.17 -1.17 8.00
C ILE A 324 17.30 -0.09 8.65
N ASN A 325 17.00 0.99 7.92
CA ASN A 325 16.06 2.02 8.38
C ASN A 325 14.62 1.52 8.22
N HIS A 326 13.83 1.63 9.28
CA HIS A 326 12.39 1.44 9.27
C HIS A 326 11.71 2.79 9.37
N ILE A 327 10.88 3.10 8.38
CA ILE A 327 10.29 4.41 8.17
C ILE A 327 8.78 4.24 8.10
N ILE A 328 8.09 4.86 9.07
CA ILE A 328 6.63 4.87 9.15
C ILE A 328 6.16 6.24 8.68
N LEU A 329 5.24 6.25 7.71
CA LEU A 329 4.62 7.43 7.14
C LEU A 329 3.25 7.72 7.81
N ASN A 330 2.92 9.00 7.98
CA ASN A 330 1.60 9.42 8.44
C ASN A 330 0.50 9.15 7.39
N CYS A 331 -0.74 9.01 7.87
CA CYS A 331 -1.91 8.74 7.05
C CYS A 331 -2.41 9.96 6.27
N SER A 332 -2.89 9.72 5.05
CA SER A 332 -3.53 10.75 4.24
C SER A 332 -4.93 11.08 4.73
N ALA A 333 -5.65 10.17 5.38
CA ALA A 333 -7.00 10.41 5.89
C ALA A 333 -7.06 11.58 6.88
N LEU A 334 -8.14 12.37 6.83
CA LEU A 334 -8.35 13.45 7.80
C LEU A 334 -8.51 12.87 9.22
N MET A 335 -7.67 13.34 10.14
CA MET A 335 -7.77 13.02 11.57
C MET A 335 -7.88 14.31 12.40
N GLY A 336 -9.10 14.82 12.59
CA GLY A 336 -9.34 16.04 13.36
C GLY A 336 -8.99 15.88 14.84
N LYS A 337 -8.45 16.93 15.47
CA LYS A 337 -7.90 16.87 16.84
C LYS A 337 -8.87 16.44 17.96
N LYS A 338 -10.19 16.57 17.73
CA LYS A 338 -11.23 16.26 18.72
C LYS A 338 -11.76 14.82 18.62
N HIS A 339 -11.33 14.06 17.61
CA HIS A 339 -11.80 12.68 17.44
C HIS A 339 -11.01 11.71 18.32
N GLY A 340 -11.69 10.73 18.93
CA GLY A 340 -11.09 9.86 19.95
C GLY A 340 -9.99 8.92 19.42
N LEU A 341 -10.03 8.63 18.12
CA LEU A 341 -9.03 7.79 17.43
C LEU A 341 -7.87 8.61 16.82
N THR A 342 -7.90 9.94 16.91
CA THR A 342 -6.80 10.78 16.38
C THR A 342 -5.54 10.58 17.21
N THR A 343 -4.46 10.15 16.56
CA THR A 343 -3.16 9.97 17.21
C THR A 343 -2.63 11.29 17.75
N ASP A 344 -1.81 11.25 18.80
CA ASP A 344 -1.22 12.47 19.36
C ASP A 344 -0.33 13.20 18.35
N TYR A 345 0.25 12.47 17.39
CA TYR A 345 0.93 13.04 16.24
C TYR A 345 -0.04 13.92 15.42
N ASN A 346 -1.19 13.39 15.00
CA ASN A 346 -2.16 14.13 14.19
C ASN A 346 -2.90 15.24 14.96
N LYS A 347 -3.06 15.13 16.29
CA LYS A 347 -3.58 16.24 17.11
C LYS A 347 -2.71 17.50 17.00
N LYS A 348 -1.38 17.35 16.92
CA LYS A 348 -0.43 18.46 16.80
C LYS A 348 -0.51 19.20 15.46
N TRP A 349 -0.92 18.49 14.41
CA TRP A 349 -1.11 19.08 13.08
C TRP A 349 -2.39 19.90 12.93
N ASP A 350 -3.33 19.81 13.89
CA ASP A 350 -4.66 20.44 13.84
C ASP A 350 -5.30 20.30 12.46
N ARG A 351 -5.43 19.04 12.00
CA ARG A 351 -5.90 18.72 10.65
C ARG A 351 -7.35 19.17 10.47
N ARG A 352 -7.58 19.94 9.41
CA ARG A 352 -8.88 20.57 9.11
C ARG A 352 -9.28 20.34 7.68
N TYR A 353 -10.58 20.13 7.48
CA TYR A 353 -11.16 19.98 6.17
C TYR A 353 -10.97 21.24 5.30
N ASN A 354 -10.63 21.05 4.03
CA ASN A 354 -10.30 22.08 3.04
C ASN A 354 -9.08 22.95 3.41
N GLU A 355 -8.17 22.47 4.25
CA GLU A 355 -6.89 23.12 4.54
C GLU A 355 -5.73 22.18 4.17
N ILE A 356 -4.53 22.71 3.90
CA ILE A 356 -3.35 21.88 3.54
C ILE A 356 -3.06 20.79 4.59
N SER A 357 -3.39 21.01 5.86
CA SER A 357 -3.26 20.03 6.95
C SER A 357 -4.27 18.87 6.87
N GLU A 358 -5.27 18.93 5.98
CA GLU A 358 -6.28 17.88 5.80
C GLU A 358 -5.64 16.54 5.44
N LEU A 359 -4.62 16.58 4.58
CA LEU A 359 -3.96 15.40 4.02
C LEU A 359 -2.50 15.31 4.47
N ALA A 360 -1.90 14.16 4.25
CA ALA A 360 -0.46 13.96 4.33
C ALA A 360 -0.04 13.10 3.13
N GLY A 361 1.09 13.41 2.53
CA GLY A 361 1.65 12.66 1.42
C GLY A 361 3.12 12.99 1.21
N TYR A 362 3.78 12.21 0.36
CA TYR A 362 5.24 12.23 0.27
C TYR A 362 5.69 12.13 -1.19
N PHE A 363 6.79 12.80 -1.50
CA PHE A 363 7.64 12.43 -2.61
C PHE A 363 8.88 11.71 -2.07
N ILE A 364 9.19 10.53 -2.60
CA ILE A 364 10.37 9.76 -2.20
C ILE A 364 11.31 9.68 -3.40
N ASN A 365 12.49 10.27 -3.26
CA ASN A 365 13.54 10.27 -4.27
C ASN A 365 14.66 9.31 -3.82
N ILE A 366 14.92 8.28 -4.61
CA ILE A 366 16.02 7.34 -4.40
C ILE A 366 17.12 7.71 -5.38
N ASN A 367 18.25 8.19 -4.87
CA ASN A 367 19.36 8.73 -5.65
C ASN A 367 20.63 7.86 -5.46
N PRO A 368 20.94 6.98 -6.42
CA PRO A 368 22.11 6.11 -6.36
C PRO A 368 23.41 6.89 -6.54
N ASP A 369 23.41 7.98 -7.31
CA ASP A 369 24.61 8.81 -7.51
C ASP A 369 25.08 9.46 -6.19
N LYS A 370 24.13 9.76 -5.30
CA LYS A 370 24.39 10.36 -3.99
C LYS A 370 24.35 9.36 -2.83
N MET A 371 23.97 8.10 -3.08
CA MET A 371 23.71 7.09 -2.06
C MET A 371 22.69 7.57 -1.01
N LEU A 372 21.60 8.21 -1.45
CA LEU A 372 20.57 8.75 -0.57
C LEU A 372 19.15 8.34 -0.97
N LEU A 373 18.33 8.07 0.05
CA LEU A 373 16.88 8.11 -0.01
C LEU A 373 16.40 9.38 0.67
N GLN A 374 15.66 10.21 -0.05
CA GLN A 374 15.13 11.48 0.43
C GLN A 374 13.61 11.44 0.42
N ILE A 375 12.99 11.79 1.54
CA ILE A 375 11.53 11.87 1.69
C ILE A 375 11.14 13.33 1.90
N PHE A 376 10.28 13.84 1.03
CA PHE A 376 9.74 15.19 1.06
C PHE A 376 8.24 15.15 1.36
N GLY A 377 7.85 15.45 2.59
CA GLY A 377 6.46 15.45 3.01
C GLY A 377 5.71 16.75 2.70
N TYR A 378 4.46 16.61 2.28
CA TYR A 378 3.50 17.70 2.11
C TYR A 378 2.25 17.49 2.97
N GLY A 379 1.52 18.59 3.24
CA GLY A 379 0.41 18.56 4.20
C GLY A 379 0.86 18.35 5.64
N ALA A 380 0.18 17.45 6.36
CA ALA A 380 0.45 17.04 7.74
C ALA A 380 1.53 15.95 7.82
N ALA A 381 2.70 16.26 7.27
CA ALA A 381 3.88 15.40 7.21
C ALA A 381 5.16 16.19 7.48
N THR A 382 6.20 15.53 7.96
CA THR A 382 7.54 16.12 8.09
C THR A 382 8.04 16.56 6.73
N ARG A 383 8.52 17.81 6.64
CA ARG A 383 8.87 18.44 5.37
C ARG A 383 9.99 17.73 4.62
N PHE A 384 11.01 17.27 5.32
CA PHE A 384 12.16 16.62 4.72
C PHE A 384 12.89 15.72 5.72
N VAL A 385 13.21 14.50 5.29
CA VAL A 385 14.17 13.60 5.95
C VAL A 385 14.99 12.86 4.89
N SER A 386 16.19 12.41 5.24
CA SER A 386 17.06 11.66 4.34
C SER A 386 17.78 10.53 5.04
N PHE A 387 18.07 9.47 4.29
CA PHE A 387 18.71 8.24 4.75
C PHE A 387 19.73 7.77 3.71
N GLU A 388 20.74 7.02 4.13
CA GLU A 388 21.68 6.35 3.22
C GLU A 388 21.00 5.14 2.54
N ILE A 389 21.42 4.80 1.32
CA ILE A 389 20.94 3.61 0.58
C ILE A 389 22.00 2.55 0.30
#